data_AF-A0A3C1BCQ5-F1
#
_entry.id   AF-A0A3C1BCQ5-F1
#
_cell.length_a   1.000
_cell.length_b   1.000
_cell.length_c   1.000
_cell.angle_alpha   90.00
_cell.angle_beta   90.00
_cell.angle_gamma   90.00
#
_symmetry.space_group_name_H-M   'P 1'
#
loop_
_entity.id
_entity.type
_entity.pdbx_description
1 polymer ?
#
loop_
_entity_poly.entity_id
_entity_poly.type
_entity_poly.pdbx_seq_one_letter_code
_entity_poly.pdbx_strand_id
1 'polypeptide(L)'
;MAKKAKIAKATIYKYFDSKEDVLHSLLMDYIKVSVQDLIHSNTTEEDEEAHLNTLIMKTCRLSYTVCNEFIGWDFIRESANSQAFLKNLSNELEEMLVNAFSQLSGIRKHETYLQRLRFLINCSKNIVFSFAFTSVSDSDVRKNFVSFQKEILPYLVKAAMTV
;
A
#
# COMPACT_ATOMS: atom_id res chain seq x y z
N MET A 1 -17.63 17.76 -0.37
CA MET A 1 -18.06 16.64 -1.24
C MET A 1 -19.46 16.86 -1.81
N ALA A 2 -20.55 16.76 -1.04
CA ALA A 2 -21.94 16.91 -1.53
C ALA A 2 -22.21 18.10 -2.48
N LYS A 3 -21.78 19.31 -2.07
CA LYS A 3 -21.92 20.54 -2.89
C LYS A 3 -21.16 20.46 -4.23
N LYS A 4 -19.94 19.88 -4.24
CA LYS A 4 -19.14 19.70 -5.47
C LYS A 4 -19.75 18.63 -6.38
N ALA A 5 -20.28 17.56 -5.80
CA ALA A 5 -20.95 16.48 -6.52
C ALA A 5 -22.40 16.80 -6.92
N LYS A 6 -22.90 18.02 -6.62
CA LYS A 6 -24.28 18.44 -6.90
C LYS A 6 -25.36 17.49 -6.35
N ILE A 7 -25.09 16.85 -5.21
CA ILE A 7 -26.02 15.96 -4.52
C ILE A 7 -26.31 16.46 -3.10
N ALA A 8 -27.48 16.11 -2.56
CA ALA A 8 -27.81 16.41 -1.18
C ALA A 8 -26.93 15.60 -0.21
N LYS A 9 -26.58 16.18 0.95
CA LYS A 9 -25.83 15.45 2.00
C LYS A 9 -26.57 14.20 2.45
N ALA A 10 -27.89 14.28 2.59
CA ALA A 10 -28.74 13.14 2.94
C ALA A 10 -28.62 11.98 1.94
N THR A 11 -28.35 12.26 0.67
CA THR A 11 -28.12 11.21 -0.33
C THR A 11 -26.82 10.46 -0.07
N ILE A 12 -25.76 11.13 0.40
CA ILE A 12 -24.50 10.46 0.77
C ILE A 12 -24.74 9.54 1.98
N TYR A 13 -25.44 10.05 3.00
CA TYR A 13 -25.75 9.28 4.21
C TYR A 13 -26.77 8.15 4.02
N LYS A 14 -27.35 7.99 2.83
CA LYS A 14 -28.12 6.79 2.47
C LYS A 14 -27.23 5.60 2.11
N TYR A 15 -25.99 5.86 1.69
CA TYR A 15 -25.06 4.85 1.20
C TYR A 15 -23.84 4.68 2.10
N PHE A 16 -23.55 5.66 2.95
CA PHE A 16 -22.38 5.65 3.83
C PHE A 16 -22.78 6.12 5.23
N ASP A 17 -22.40 5.36 6.24
CA ASP A 17 -22.73 5.68 7.63
C ASP A 17 -21.87 6.84 8.16
N SER A 18 -20.65 7.01 7.62
CA SER A 18 -19.71 8.04 8.04
C SER A 18 -18.92 8.66 6.89
N LYS A 19 -18.23 9.77 7.17
CA LYS A 19 -17.27 10.36 6.23
C LYS A 19 -16.05 9.45 6.04
N GLU A 20 -15.72 8.64 7.04
CA GLU A 20 -14.62 7.68 6.99
C GLU A 20 -14.95 6.57 5.99
N ASP A 21 -16.20 6.09 5.94
CA ASP A 21 -16.60 5.07 4.96
C ASP A 21 -16.53 5.59 3.52
N VAL A 22 -16.90 6.85 3.30
CA VAL A 22 -16.73 7.50 2.00
C VAL A 22 -15.25 7.57 1.63
N LEU A 23 -14.39 8.01 2.56
CA LEU A 23 -12.95 8.08 2.33
C LEU A 23 -12.36 6.69 2.04
N HIS A 24 -12.74 5.70 2.84
CA HIS A 24 -12.32 4.30 2.70
C HIS A 24 -12.65 3.78 1.30
N SER A 25 -13.91 3.91 0.88
CA SER A 25 -14.35 3.45 -0.44
C SER A 25 -13.58 4.10 -1.58
N LEU A 26 -13.34 5.42 -1.50
CA LEU A 26 -12.58 6.14 -2.52
C LEU A 26 -11.11 5.70 -2.57
N LEU A 27 -10.50 5.51 -1.40
CA LEU A 27 -9.12 5.03 -1.30
C LEU A 27 -8.99 3.62 -1.87
N MET A 28 -9.92 2.73 -1.51
CA MET A 28 -9.88 1.33 -1.98
C MET A 28 -10.08 1.22 -3.48
N ASP A 29 -10.97 2.02 -4.08
CA ASP A 29 -11.12 2.09 -5.53
C ASP A 29 -9.82 2.54 -6.22
N TYR A 30 -9.17 3.59 -5.70
CA TYR A 30 -7.90 4.08 -6.23
C TYR A 30 -6.77 3.05 -6.09
N ILE A 31 -6.63 2.44 -4.91
CA ILE A 31 -5.62 1.41 -4.64
C ILE A 31 -5.83 0.22 -5.57
N LYS A 32 -7.06 -0.24 -5.75
CA LYS A 32 -7.38 -1.40 -6.58
C LYS A 32 -6.96 -1.18 -8.02
N VAL A 33 -7.31 -0.03 -8.61
CA VAL A 33 -6.88 0.32 -9.98
C VAL A 33 -5.35 0.39 -10.04
N SER A 34 -4.72 1.07 -9.09
CA SER A 34 -3.27 1.22 -9.05
C SER A 34 -2.55 -0.14 -8.95
N VAL A 35 -2.99 -1.04 -8.08
CA VAL A 35 -2.40 -2.38 -7.91
C VAL A 35 -2.58 -3.21 -9.17
N GLN A 36 -3.74 -3.15 -9.83
CA GLN A 36 -3.96 -3.83 -11.11
C GLN A 36 -3.02 -3.32 -12.20
N ASP A 37 -2.83 -2.01 -12.31
CA ASP A 37 -1.88 -1.44 -13.27
C ASP A 37 -0.43 -1.86 -12.95
N LEU A 38 -0.08 -1.96 -11.67
CA LEU A 38 1.26 -2.37 -11.23
C LEU A 38 1.61 -3.80 -11.65
N ILE A 39 0.66 -4.74 -11.58
CA ILE A 39 0.90 -6.15 -11.95
C ILE A 39 0.87 -6.38 -13.46
N HIS A 40 0.10 -5.60 -14.23
CA HIS A 40 0.00 -5.75 -15.69
C HIS A 40 1.10 -5.02 -16.47
N SER A 41 1.74 -4.00 -15.87
CA SER A 41 2.75 -3.17 -16.54
C SER A 41 4.17 -3.76 -16.58
N ASN A 42 4.45 -4.88 -15.88
CA ASN A 42 5.81 -5.41 -15.70
C ASN A 42 6.05 -6.72 -16.46
N THR A 43 5.73 -6.77 -17.75
CA THR A 43 6.06 -7.88 -18.66
C THR A 43 7.35 -7.62 -19.42
N THR A 44 8.48 -7.68 -18.71
CA THR A 44 9.80 -7.87 -19.33
C THR A 44 10.51 -8.98 -18.58
N GLU A 45 11.28 -9.80 -19.31
CA GLU A 45 12.10 -10.92 -18.82
C GLU A 45 13.19 -10.43 -17.84
N GLU A 46 12.79 -9.91 -16.69
CA GLU A 46 13.67 -9.56 -15.60
C GLU A 46 13.78 -10.75 -14.63
N ASP A 47 14.97 -10.91 -14.07
CA ASP A 47 15.25 -11.79 -12.94
C ASP A 47 14.16 -11.66 -11.85
N GLU A 48 13.72 -12.78 -11.30
CA GLU A 48 12.58 -12.85 -10.36
C GLU A 48 12.81 -11.94 -9.14
N GLU A 49 14.06 -11.83 -8.68
CA GLU A 49 14.48 -10.95 -7.60
C GLU A 49 14.34 -9.47 -7.96
N ALA A 50 14.77 -9.09 -9.17
CA ALA A 50 14.65 -7.73 -9.68
C ALA A 50 13.18 -7.33 -9.86
N HIS A 51 12.37 -8.26 -10.38
CA HIS A 51 10.93 -8.07 -10.54
C HIS A 51 10.22 -7.85 -9.20
N LEU A 52 10.52 -8.69 -8.20
CA LEU A 52 9.92 -8.60 -6.87
C LEU A 52 10.36 -7.32 -6.15
N ASN A 53 11.64 -6.93 -6.25
CA ASN A 53 12.14 -5.65 -5.76
C ASN A 53 11.36 -4.47 -6.36
N THR A 54 11.19 -4.45 -7.68
CA THR A 54 10.48 -3.37 -8.40
C THR A 54 9.02 -3.29 -7.96
N LEU A 55 8.33 -4.43 -7.90
CA LEU A 55 6.93 -4.49 -7.48
C LEU A 55 6.72 -4.02 -6.05
N ILE A 56 7.57 -4.46 -5.11
CA ILE A 56 7.51 -4.00 -3.72
C ILE A 56 7.78 -2.51 -3.64
N MET A 57 8.77 -1.97 -4.36
CA MET A 57 9.03 -0.53 -4.36
C MET A 57 7.86 0.29 -4.89
N LYS A 58 7.25 -0.13 -6.00
CA LYS A 58 6.08 0.57 -6.55
C LYS A 58 4.89 0.53 -5.59
N THR A 59 4.68 -0.62 -4.96
CA THR A 59 3.66 -0.81 -3.92
C THR A 59 3.90 0.08 -2.71
N CYS A 60 5.13 0.14 -2.20
CA CYS A 60 5.52 0.99 -1.09
C CYS A 60 5.25 2.47 -1.40
N ARG A 61 5.57 2.93 -2.62
CA ARG A 61 5.25 4.30 -3.05
C ARG A 61 3.74 4.55 -3.06
N LEU A 62 2.93 3.60 -3.56
CA LEU A 62 1.47 3.68 -3.52
C LEU A 62 0.95 3.80 -2.08
N SER A 63 1.41 2.92 -1.17
CA SER A 63 1.06 2.97 0.25
C SER A 63 1.37 4.33 0.87
N TYR A 64 2.55 4.87 0.57
CA TYR A 64 2.95 6.18 1.07
C TYR A 64 2.09 7.30 0.50
N THR A 65 1.82 7.32 -0.81
CA THR A 65 0.93 8.32 -1.42
C THR A 65 -0.46 8.28 -0.77
N VAL A 66 -1.01 7.09 -0.53
CA VAL A 66 -2.28 6.93 0.19
C VAL A 66 -2.21 7.54 1.59
N CYS A 67 -1.21 7.19 2.38
CA CYS A 67 -1.08 7.68 3.75
C CYS A 67 -0.76 9.19 3.84
N ASN A 68 0.11 9.68 2.98
CA ASN A 68 0.62 11.05 3.05
C ASN A 68 -0.30 12.06 2.35
N GLU A 69 -0.75 11.76 1.12
CA GLU A 69 -1.49 12.72 0.30
C GLU A 69 -3.00 12.66 0.54
N PHE A 70 -3.57 11.47 0.76
CA PHE A 70 -5.02 11.32 0.88
C PHE A 70 -5.51 11.30 2.33
N ILE A 71 -4.77 10.68 3.24
CA ILE A 71 -5.11 10.67 4.67
C ILE A 71 -4.51 11.90 5.34
N GLY A 72 -3.18 12.02 5.29
CA GLY A 72 -2.45 13.15 5.86
C GLY A 72 -2.57 13.27 7.38
N TRP A 73 -1.85 14.24 7.94
CA TRP A 73 -1.79 14.46 9.39
C TRP A 73 -3.08 15.01 9.99
N ASP A 74 -3.85 15.78 9.23
CA ASP A 74 -5.10 16.38 9.73
C ASP A 74 -6.15 15.32 10.00
N PHE A 75 -6.29 14.30 9.13
CA PHE A 75 -7.19 13.18 9.40
C PHE A 75 -6.79 12.42 10.67
N ILE A 76 -5.50 12.14 10.86
CA ILE A 76 -5.00 11.41 12.03
C ILE A 76 -5.29 12.17 13.32
N ARG A 77 -5.17 13.50 13.27
CA ARG A 77 -5.40 14.39 14.40
C ARG A 77 -6.89 14.58 14.71
N GLU A 78 -7.73 14.69 13.68
CA GLU A 78 -9.14 15.07 13.82
C GLU A 78 -10.09 13.87 13.94
N SER A 79 -9.73 12.71 13.40
CA SER A 79 -10.54 11.49 13.53
C SER A 79 -10.27 10.80 14.86
N ALA A 80 -11.34 10.64 15.65
CA ALA A 80 -11.32 9.88 16.90
C ALA A 80 -11.03 8.38 16.67
N ASN A 81 -11.21 7.87 15.46
CA ASN A 81 -11.05 6.45 15.09
C ASN A 81 -9.94 6.21 14.06
N SER A 82 -9.04 7.19 13.88
CA SER A 82 -7.99 7.16 12.85
C SER A 82 -7.10 5.92 12.91
N GLN A 83 -6.82 5.42 14.13
CA GLN A 83 -6.01 4.22 14.34
C GLN A 83 -6.68 2.95 13.80
N ALA A 84 -7.98 2.76 14.06
CA ALA A 84 -8.71 1.60 13.55
C ALA A 84 -8.87 1.68 12.03
N PHE A 85 -9.15 2.87 11.50
CA PHE A 85 -9.22 3.12 10.06
C PHE A 85 -7.91 2.76 9.36
N LEU A 86 -6.78 3.28 9.85
CA LEU A 86 -5.45 3.01 9.28
C LEU A 86 -5.09 1.53 9.36
N LYS A 87 -5.44 0.85 10.45
CA LYS A 87 -5.22 -0.59 10.61
C LYS A 87 -6.03 -1.39 9.59
N ASN A 88 -7.31 -1.07 9.41
CA ASN A 88 -8.17 -1.76 8.44
C ASN A 88 -7.64 -1.56 7.01
N LEU A 89 -7.37 -0.31 6.63
CA LEU A 89 -6.80 0.02 5.32
C LEU A 89 -5.47 -0.72 5.07
N SER A 90 -4.60 -0.75 6.08
CA SER A 90 -3.31 -1.45 6.02
C SER A 90 -3.46 -2.97 5.85
N ASN A 91 -4.48 -3.58 6.45
CA ASN A 91 -4.77 -5.00 6.31
C ASN A 91 -5.34 -5.31 4.92
N GLU A 92 -6.31 -4.52 4.44
CA GLU A 92 -6.91 -4.71 3.12
C GLU A 92 -5.88 -4.52 2.00
N LEU A 93 -4.99 -3.54 2.14
CA LEU A 93 -3.88 -3.33 1.23
C LEU A 93 -2.94 -4.55 1.21
N GLU A 94 -2.57 -5.07 2.38
CA GLU A 94 -1.73 -6.28 2.46
C GLU A 94 -2.38 -7.48 1.76
N GLU A 95 -3.66 -7.73 2.02
CA GLU A 95 -4.38 -8.83 1.37
C GLU A 95 -4.48 -8.66 -0.13
N MET A 96 -4.76 -7.44 -0.60
CA MET A 96 -4.82 -7.15 -2.04
C MET A 96 -3.48 -7.39 -2.72
N LEU A 97 -2.38 -6.96 -2.10
CA LEU A 97 -1.04 -7.14 -2.63
C LEU A 97 -0.62 -8.61 -2.65
N VAL A 98 -0.91 -9.35 -1.57
CA VAL A 98 -0.64 -10.79 -1.50
C VAL A 98 -1.40 -11.52 -2.61
N ASN A 99 -2.70 -11.21 -2.78
CA ASN A 99 -3.53 -11.80 -3.83
C ASN A 99 -2.98 -11.46 -5.22
N ALA A 100 -2.69 -10.18 -5.48
CA ALA A 100 -2.15 -9.73 -6.76
C ALA A 100 -0.80 -10.38 -7.09
N PHE A 101 0.11 -10.49 -6.13
CA PHE A 101 1.44 -11.05 -6.35
C PHE A 101 1.40 -12.58 -6.47
N SER A 102 0.45 -13.24 -5.80
CA SER A 102 0.24 -14.69 -5.94
C SER A 102 -0.23 -15.13 -7.34
N GLN A 103 -0.79 -14.18 -8.11
CA GLN A 103 -1.27 -14.40 -9.47
C GLN A 103 -0.17 -14.23 -10.53
N LEU A 104 1.02 -13.71 -10.16
CA LEU A 104 2.13 -13.56 -11.09
C LEU A 104 2.65 -14.93 -11.54
N SER A 105 2.51 -15.20 -12.84
CA SER A 105 3.04 -16.40 -13.49
C SER A 105 4.56 -16.32 -13.57
N GLY A 106 5.27 -17.27 -12.96
CA GLY A 106 6.74 -17.36 -13.02
C GLY A 106 7.40 -17.56 -11.66
N ILE A 107 6.71 -17.15 -10.60
CA ILE A 107 7.23 -17.32 -9.24
C ILE A 107 6.97 -18.76 -8.76
N ARG A 108 8.03 -19.47 -8.40
CA ARG A 108 7.96 -20.88 -7.97
C ARG A 108 7.07 -21.01 -6.73
N LYS A 109 5.90 -21.64 -6.91
CA LYS A 109 4.92 -21.94 -5.86
C LYS A 109 5.42 -23.07 -4.94
N HIS A 110 6.47 -22.81 -4.16
CA HIS A 110 6.83 -23.65 -3.03
C HIS A 110 5.76 -23.52 -1.93
N GLU A 111 5.58 -24.58 -1.13
CA GLU A 111 4.53 -24.68 -0.11
C GLU A 111 4.55 -23.52 0.91
N THR A 112 5.73 -22.97 1.19
CA THR A 112 5.96 -21.84 2.10
C THR A 112 6.12 -20.47 1.41
N TYR A 113 6.03 -20.41 0.08
CA TYR A 113 6.23 -19.17 -0.69
C TYR A 113 5.23 -18.07 -0.30
N LEU A 114 3.95 -18.41 -0.17
CA LEU A 114 2.90 -17.45 0.17
C LEU A 114 3.14 -16.82 1.55
N GLN A 115 3.62 -17.60 2.52
CA GLN A 115 3.95 -17.10 3.86
C GLN A 115 5.12 -16.12 3.82
N ARG A 116 6.18 -16.44 3.06
CA ARG A 116 7.33 -15.55 2.86
C ARG A 116 6.97 -14.27 2.12
N LEU A 117 6.11 -14.37 1.10
CA LEU A 117 5.59 -13.23 0.38
C LEU A 117 4.77 -12.31 1.29
N ARG A 118 3.91 -12.88 2.14
CA ARG A 118 3.15 -12.12 3.13
C ARG A 118 4.07 -11.43 4.13
N PHE A 119 5.12 -12.11 4.58
CA PHE A 119 6.15 -11.50 5.44
C PHE A 119 6.83 -10.31 4.76
N LEU A 120 7.30 -10.47 3.51
CA LEU A 120 7.92 -9.40 2.73
C LEU A 120 7.01 -8.18 2.58
N ILE A 121 5.75 -8.41 2.19
CA ILE A 121 4.75 -7.34 2.02
C ILE A 121 4.48 -6.64 3.36
N ASN A 122 4.26 -7.39 4.43
CA ASN A 122 3.97 -6.85 5.75
C ASN A 122 5.13 -6.01 6.29
N CYS A 123 6.36 -6.52 6.24
CA CYS A 123 7.56 -5.78 6.65
C CYS A 123 7.74 -4.49 5.84
N SER A 124 7.65 -4.58 4.51
CA SER A 124 7.84 -3.43 3.61
C SER A 124 6.78 -2.36 3.85
N LYS A 125 5.51 -2.77 3.99
CA LYS A 125 4.39 -1.90 4.32
C LYS A 125 4.61 -1.17 5.64
N ASN A 126 4.95 -1.89 6.72
CA ASN A 126 5.11 -1.29 8.05
C ASN A 126 6.25 -0.27 8.09
N ILE A 127 7.37 -0.56 7.42
CA ILE A 127 8.49 0.38 7.30
C ILE A 127 8.03 1.67 6.61
N VAL A 128 7.30 1.55 5.50
CA VAL A 128 6.91 2.72 4.70
C VAL A 128 5.76 3.50 5.34
N PHE A 129 4.85 2.82 6.04
CA PHE A 129 3.86 3.49 6.88
C PHE A 129 4.56 4.35 7.94
N SER A 130 5.65 3.86 8.54
CA SER A 130 6.41 4.68 9.50
C SER A 130 6.93 5.98 8.86
N PHE A 131 7.29 5.98 7.58
CA PHE A 131 7.77 7.18 6.89
C PHE A 131 6.69 8.26 6.79
N ALA A 132 5.43 7.88 6.53
CA ALA A 132 4.31 8.81 6.48
C ALA A 132 4.05 9.53 7.82
N PHE A 133 4.44 8.91 8.94
CA PHE A 133 4.17 9.43 10.29
C PHE A 133 5.41 9.91 11.05
N THR A 134 6.60 9.78 10.48
CA THR A 134 7.86 10.20 11.12
C THR A 134 8.64 11.21 10.29
N SER A 135 8.40 11.28 8.99
CA SER A 135 9.11 12.21 8.12
C SER A 135 8.51 13.61 8.27
N VAL A 136 9.37 14.59 8.53
CA VAL A 136 8.97 15.99 8.75
C VAL A 136 9.03 16.80 7.46
N SER A 137 9.74 16.29 6.43
CA SER A 137 9.88 16.93 5.13
C SER A 137 9.95 15.93 3.97
N ASP A 138 9.66 16.40 2.74
CA ASP A 138 9.83 15.62 1.51
C ASP A 138 11.28 15.17 1.27
N SER A 139 12.25 15.85 1.89
CA SER A 139 13.67 15.46 1.84
C SER A 139 13.91 14.22 2.69
N ASP A 140 13.31 14.17 3.89
CA ASP A 140 13.43 13.05 4.81
C ASP A 140 12.74 11.81 4.24
N VAL A 141 11.55 11.99 3.64
CA VAL A 141 10.84 10.93 2.92
C VAL A 141 11.72 10.33 1.83
N ARG A 142 12.34 11.17 0.99
CA ARG A 142 13.24 10.71 -0.08
C ARG A 142 14.43 9.94 0.48
N LYS A 143 15.07 10.43 1.54
CA LYS A 143 16.17 9.73 2.20
C LYS A 143 15.73 8.37 2.75
N ASN A 144 14.58 8.31 3.41
CA ASN A 144 14.02 7.09 3.97
C ASN A 144 13.70 6.05 2.88
N PHE A 145 13.10 6.47 1.76
CA PHE A 145 12.88 5.59 0.61
C PHE A 145 14.17 5.10 -0.03
N VAL A 146 15.19 5.96 -0.15
CA VAL A 146 16.49 5.57 -0.71
C VAL A 146 17.21 4.58 0.22
N SER A 147 17.22 4.82 1.53
CA SER A 147 17.78 3.90 2.52
C SER A 147 17.03 2.57 2.50
N PHE A 148 15.69 2.59 2.53
CA PHE A 148 14.89 1.36 2.42
C PHE A 148 15.22 0.56 1.15
N GLN A 149 15.26 1.21 -0.01
CA GLN A 149 15.54 0.57 -1.29
C GLN A 149 16.95 -0.04 -1.36
N LYS A 150 17.97 0.61 -0.79
CA LYS A 150 19.36 0.18 -0.90
C LYS A 150 19.82 -0.75 0.22
N GLU A 151 19.30 -0.54 1.43
CA GLU A 151 19.86 -1.11 2.66
C GLU A 151 18.97 -2.16 3.30
N ILE A 152 17.66 -2.17 3.02
CA ILE A 152 16.71 -3.07 3.69
C ILE A 152 16.03 -4.00 2.69
N LEU A 153 15.40 -3.44 1.65
CA LEU A 153 14.58 -4.19 0.72
C LEU A 153 15.32 -5.37 0.06
N PRO A 154 16.59 -5.26 -0.39
CA PRO A 154 17.30 -6.38 -1.00
C PRO A 154 17.39 -7.60 -0.07
N TYR A 155 17.59 -7.37 1.23
CA TYR A 155 17.65 -8.45 2.23
C TYR A 155 16.27 -9.08 2.47
N LEU A 156 15.21 -8.27 2.50
CA LEU A 156 13.84 -8.77 2.64
C LEU A 156 13.43 -9.62 1.43
N VAL A 157 13.76 -9.18 0.22
CA VAL A 157 13.47 -9.93 -1.01
C VAL A 157 14.27 -11.23 -1.03
N LYS A 158 15.57 -11.17 -0.73
CA LYS A 158 16.41 -12.37 -0.64
C LYS A 158 15.90 -13.37 0.39
N ALA A 159 15.48 -12.90 1.58
CA ALA A 159 14.88 -13.74 2.60
C ALA A 159 13.54 -14.37 2.16
N ALA A 160 12.78 -13.68 1.29
CA ALA A 160 11.55 -14.21 0.74
C ALA A 160 11.78 -15.27 -0.36
N MET A 161 12.95 -15.24 -1.02
CA MET A 161 13.30 -16.14 -2.13
C MET A 161 14.14 -17.34 -1.71
N THR A 162 14.98 -17.21 -0.67
CA THR A 162 15.91 -18.26 -0.23
C THR A 162 15.17 -19.33 0.59
N VAL A 163 15.41 -20.61 0.27
CA VAL A 163 14.92 -21.80 0.99
C VAL A 163 15.85 -22.14 2.14
#